data_AF-A0A0G1JZU1-F1
#
_entry.id   AF-A0A0G1JZU1-F1
#
_cell.length_a   1.000
_cell.length_b   1.000
_cell.length_c   1.000
_cell.angle_alpha   90.00
_cell.angle_beta   90.00
_cell.angle_gamma   90.00
#
_symmetry.space_group_name_H-M   'P 1'
#
loop_
_entity.id
_entity.type
_entity.pdbx_description
1 polymer ?
#
loop_
_entity_poly.entity_id
_entity_poly.type
_entity_poly.pdbx_seq_one_letter_code
_entity_poly.pdbx_strand_id
1 'polypeptide(L)'
;MNFGFDPQPLIGWAVAHPFPAILWAVAVPVGFYYSFRITLFILRQIYQWVNSKHMVFMKITMPREESQKDKEKATEKDFREKIGIMEQLYRALSEMRELSLTNRVKVWLFERDTVSFEISASFKTIEFWVGMYDYYGSLVEKQITIYYPDADVQISKTRSSQRFDERLFQIGRRGVCHHPIGHLSDQ
;
A
#
# COMPACT_ATOMS: atom_id res chain seq x y z
N MET A 1 3.16 48.91 -22.38
CA MET A 1 4.19 49.16 -21.35
C MET A 1 5.35 48.23 -21.63
N ASN A 2 6.46 48.74 -22.16
CA ASN A 2 7.66 47.94 -22.43
C ASN A 2 8.49 47.85 -21.15
N PHE A 3 8.59 46.66 -20.57
CA PHE A 3 9.58 46.36 -19.52
C PHE A 3 10.95 46.22 -20.18
N GLY A 4 11.61 47.35 -20.46
CA GLY A 4 13.01 47.37 -20.88
C GLY A 4 13.89 47.01 -19.69
N PHE A 5 14.55 45.85 -19.75
CA PHE A 5 15.58 45.46 -18.79
C PHE A 5 16.90 46.07 -19.27
N ASP A 6 17.33 47.19 -18.71
CA ASP A 6 18.63 47.79 -19.00
C ASP A 6 19.73 47.01 -18.24
N PRO A 7 20.62 46.25 -18.91
CA PRO A 7 21.60 45.39 -18.23
C PRO A 7 22.85 46.15 -17.73
N GLN A 8 23.00 47.41 -18.13
CA GLN A 8 24.16 48.26 -17.86
C GLN A 8 24.58 48.34 -16.37
N PRO A 9 23.68 48.54 -15.38
CA PRO A 9 24.08 48.60 -13.97
C PRO A 9 24.55 47.26 -13.41
N LEU A 10 24.04 46.13 -13.94
CA LEU A 10 24.43 44.79 -13.50
C LEU A 10 25.81 44.41 -14.03
N ILE A 11 26.13 44.80 -15.26
CA ILE A 11 27.44 44.56 -15.88
C ILE A 11 28.53 45.36 -15.16
N GLY A 12 28.27 46.64 -14.86
CA GLY A 12 29.23 47.49 -14.13
C GLY A 12 29.55 47.00 -12.72
N TRP A 13 28.53 46.51 -11.99
CA TRP A 13 28.72 45.91 -10.67
C TRP A 13 29.46 44.56 -10.73
N ALA A 14 29.16 43.72 -11.73
CA ALA A 14 29.82 42.43 -11.91
C ALA A 14 31.32 42.56 -12.26
N VAL A 15 31.72 43.61 -12.98
CA VAL A 15 33.13 43.93 -13.27
C VAL A 15 33.85 44.46 -12.02
N ALA A 16 33.17 45.26 -11.19
CA ALA A 16 33.74 45.79 -9.94
C ALA A 16 33.97 44.70 -8.87
N HIS A 17 33.13 43.66 -8.85
CA HIS A 17 33.20 42.56 -7.89
C HIS A 17 33.04 41.20 -8.60
N PRO A 18 34.14 40.65 -9.16
CA PRO A 18 34.08 39.42 -9.96
C PRO A 18 33.75 38.18 -9.11
N PHE A 19 34.23 38.09 -7.87
CA PHE A 19 34.01 36.91 -7.02
C PHE A 19 32.53 36.73 -6.60
N PRO A 20 31.81 37.75 -6.10
CA PRO A 20 30.37 37.62 -5.79
C PRO A 20 29.51 37.34 -7.01
N ALA A 21 29.84 37.91 -8.18
CA ALA A 21 29.09 37.70 -9.42
C ALA A 21 29.13 36.23 -9.88
N ILE A 22 30.31 35.60 -9.81
CA ILE A 22 30.48 34.17 -10.14
C ILE A 22 29.72 33.29 -9.13
N LEU A 23 29.77 33.63 -7.84
CA LEU A 23 29.04 32.88 -6.81
C LEU A 23 27.52 32.89 -7.06
N TRP A 24 26.93 34.04 -7.38
CA TRP A 24 25.50 34.13 -7.72
C TRP A 24 25.16 33.42 -9.03
N ALA A 25 26.02 33.51 -10.04
CA ALA A 25 25.83 32.84 -11.33
C ALA A 25 25.79 31.30 -11.21
N VAL A 26 26.49 30.73 -10.23
CA VAL A 26 26.44 29.28 -9.92
C VAL A 26 25.34 28.95 -8.92
N ALA A 27 25.13 29.78 -7.90
CA ALA A 27 24.14 29.54 -6.86
C ALA A 27 22.70 29.57 -7.39
N VAL A 28 22.38 30.44 -8.35
CA VAL A 28 21.03 30.56 -8.91
C VAL A 28 20.60 29.29 -9.68
N PRO A 29 21.38 28.75 -10.64
CA PRO A 29 21.04 27.49 -11.30
C PRO A 29 20.97 26.30 -10.35
N VAL A 30 21.90 26.22 -9.39
CA VAL A 30 21.91 25.15 -8.38
C VAL A 30 20.67 25.24 -7.50
N GLY A 31 20.34 26.43 -7.01
CA GLY A 31 19.13 26.70 -6.24
C GLY A 31 17.87 26.38 -7.02
N PHE A 32 17.82 26.71 -8.31
CA PHE A 32 16.71 26.37 -9.20
C PHE A 32 16.57 24.85 -9.42
N TYR A 33 17.69 24.13 -9.59
CA TYR A 33 17.67 22.68 -9.71
C TYR A 33 17.12 22.01 -8.45
N TYR A 34 17.61 22.40 -7.27
CA TYR A 34 17.10 21.87 -6.00
C TYR A 34 15.66 22.27 -5.73
N SER A 35 15.27 23.53 -6.01
CA SER A 35 13.88 23.97 -5.81
C SER A 35 12.93 23.19 -6.72
N PHE A 36 13.27 23.00 -7.99
CA PHE A 36 12.50 22.19 -8.92
C PHE A 36 12.33 20.74 -8.43
N ARG A 37 13.42 20.12 -7.94
CA ARG A 37 13.38 18.76 -7.37
C ARG A 37 12.49 18.69 -6.11
N ILE A 38 12.58 19.68 -5.22
CA ILE A 38 11.76 19.77 -4.01
C ILE A 38 10.30 20.02 -4.36
N THR A 39 9.99 20.88 -5.32
CA THR A 39 8.62 21.11 -5.79
C THR A 39 7.99 19.82 -6.30
N LEU A 40 8.72 19.04 -7.11
CA LEU A 40 8.24 17.73 -7.57
C LEU A 40 8.02 16.75 -6.41
N PHE A 41 8.91 16.76 -5.40
CA PHE A 41 8.75 15.94 -4.20
C PHE A 41 7.51 16.32 -3.38
N ILE A 42 7.28 17.61 -3.15
CA ILE A 42 6.12 18.11 -2.40
C ILE A 42 4.82 17.82 -3.16
N LEU A 43 4.79 18.04 -4.48
CA LEU A 43 3.63 17.72 -5.31
C LEU A 43 3.26 16.23 -5.22
N ARG A 44 4.27 15.33 -5.24
CA ARG A 44 4.07 13.89 -5.01
C ARG A 44 3.46 13.64 -3.64
N GLN A 45 3.98 14.28 -2.59
CA GLN A 45 3.52 14.05 -1.22
C GLN A 45 2.10 14.56 -0.98
N ILE A 46 1.75 15.75 -1.48
CA ILE A 46 0.40 16.32 -1.40
C ILE A 46 -0.59 15.41 -2.13
N TYR A 47 -0.21 14.93 -3.32
CA TYR A 47 -1.04 14.01 -4.07
C TYR A 47 -1.39 12.76 -3.25
N GLN A 48 -0.40 12.14 -2.61
CA GLN A 48 -0.62 10.96 -1.76
C GLN A 48 -1.55 11.28 -0.57
N TRP A 49 -1.41 12.46 0.01
CA TRP A 49 -2.20 12.90 1.16
C TRP A 49 -3.67 13.20 0.84
N VAL A 50 -3.93 13.73 -0.36
CA VAL A 50 -5.30 13.89 -0.85
C VAL A 50 -5.93 12.53 -1.13
N ASN A 51 -5.16 11.63 -1.76
CA ASN A 51 -5.67 10.33 -2.17
C ASN A 51 -5.87 9.36 -0.98
N SER A 52 -5.13 9.52 0.12
CA SER A 52 -5.27 8.68 1.33
C SER A 52 -6.65 8.74 1.98
N LYS A 53 -7.46 9.75 1.66
CA LYS A 53 -8.85 9.89 2.15
C LYS A 53 -9.82 8.90 1.50
N HIS A 54 -9.44 8.29 0.37
CA HIS A 54 -10.29 7.38 -0.41
C HIS A 54 -9.86 5.91 -0.29
N MET A 55 -9.11 5.57 0.76
CA MET A 55 -8.71 4.18 1.03
C MET A 55 -9.87 3.40 1.65
N VAL A 56 -10.06 2.19 1.16
CA VAL A 56 -11.08 1.23 1.55
C VAL A 56 -10.37 -0.08 1.90
N PHE A 57 -10.87 -0.76 2.92
CA PHE A 57 -10.35 -2.04 3.38
C PHE A 57 -11.38 -3.13 3.10
N MET A 58 -10.91 -4.22 2.50
CA MET A 58 -11.72 -5.38 2.18
C MET A 58 -11.27 -6.55 3.03
N LYS A 59 -12.20 -7.12 3.81
CA LYS A 59 -12.01 -8.34 4.58
C LYS A 59 -12.47 -9.51 3.73
N ILE A 60 -11.61 -10.52 3.62
CA ILE A 60 -11.85 -11.75 2.90
C ILE A 60 -11.72 -12.90 3.92
N THR A 61 -12.77 -13.69 4.04
CA THR A 61 -12.79 -14.87 4.89
C THR A 61 -13.21 -16.09 4.10
N MET A 62 -12.41 -17.15 4.17
CA MET A 62 -12.80 -18.43 3.58
C MET A 62 -13.46 -19.31 4.64
N PRO A 63 -14.54 -20.04 4.28
CA PRO A 63 -15.08 -21.08 5.13
C PRO A 63 -14.00 -22.15 5.36
N ARG A 64 -13.94 -22.67 6.59
CA ARG A 64 -12.96 -23.70 6.93
C ARG A 64 -13.39 -25.02 6.29
N GLU A 65 -12.68 -25.44 5.24
CA GLU A 65 -12.78 -26.81 4.72
C GLU A 65 -12.50 -27.80 5.86
N GLU A 66 -13.36 -28.83 5.97
CA GLU A 66 -13.47 -29.72 7.13
C GLU A 66 -12.16 -30.44 7.51
N SER A 67 -12.09 -30.78 8.80
CA SER A 67 -11.23 -31.78 9.47
C SER A 67 -9.72 -31.78 9.17
N GLN A 68 -8.92 -31.48 10.21
CA GLN A 68 -7.45 -31.67 10.21
C GLN A 68 -7.01 -33.09 9.83
N LYS A 69 -7.89 -34.11 9.94
CA LYS A 69 -7.57 -35.51 9.57
C LYS A 69 -7.45 -35.75 8.07
N ASP A 70 -8.06 -34.91 7.23
CA ASP A 70 -7.97 -35.03 5.76
C ASP A 70 -6.83 -34.17 5.18
N LYS A 71 -6.32 -33.19 5.95
CA LYS A 71 -5.18 -32.36 5.55
C LYS A 71 -3.85 -33.09 5.55
N GLU A 72 -3.69 -34.12 6.39
CA GLU A 72 -2.49 -34.96 6.40
C GLU A 72 -2.37 -35.83 5.13
N LYS A 73 -3.45 -35.97 4.35
CA LYS A 73 -3.47 -36.66 3.05
C LYS A 73 -3.42 -35.71 1.84
N ALA A 74 -3.34 -34.39 2.06
CA ALA A 74 -3.21 -33.43 0.97
C ALA A 74 -1.94 -33.75 0.18
N THR A 75 -2.11 -34.10 -1.09
CA THR A 75 -1.00 -34.53 -1.94
C THR A 75 -0.26 -33.28 -2.43
N GLU A 76 1.04 -33.38 -2.74
CA GLU A 76 1.83 -32.27 -3.32
C GLU A 76 1.14 -31.65 -4.55
N LYS A 77 0.37 -32.46 -5.28
CA LYS A 77 -0.46 -32.05 -6.41
C LYS A 77 -1.47 -30.95 -6.03
N ASP A 78 -2.21 -31.12 -4.93
CA ASP A 78 -3.25 -30.18 -4.51
C ASP A 78 -2.65 -28.83 -4.08
N PHE A 79 -1.45 -28.85 -3.49
CA PHE A 79 -0.70 -27.63 -3.17
C PHE A 79 -0.28 -26.87 -4.42
N ARG A 80 0.23 -27.58 -5.44
CA ARG A 80 0.62 -26.97 -6.72
C ARG A 80 -0.58 -26.36 -7.43
N GLU A 81 -1.73 -27.02 -7.40
CA GLU A 81 -2.98 -26.47 -7.95
C GLU A 81 -3.42 -25.20 -7.21
N LYS A 82 -3.42 -25.19 -5.87
CA LYS A 82 -3.74 -23.99 -5.07
C LYS A 82 -2.78 -22.83 -5.33
N ILE A 83 -1.48 -23.11 -5.48
CA ILE A 83 -0.47 -22.10 -5.84
C ILE A 83 -0.74 -21.55 -7.26
N GLY A 84 -1.11 -22.41 -8.21
CA GLY A 84 -1.44 -22.01 -9.58
C GLY A 84 -2.65 -21.06 -9.63
N ILE A 85 -3.70 -21.32 -8.85
CA ILE A 85 -4.86 -20.41 -8.73
C ILE A 85 -4.43 -19.06 -8.14
N MET A 86 -3.62 -19.06 -7.07
CA MET A 86 -3.09 -17.83 -6.47
C MET A 86 -2.24 -17.02 -7.46
N GLU A 87 -1.43 -17.68 -8.29
CA GLU A 87 -0.61 -17.02 -9.30
C GLU A 87 -1.49 -16.34 -10.37
N GLN A 88 -2.56 -17.01 -10.82
CA GLN A 88 -3.50 -16.43 -11.78
C GLN A 88 -4.25 -15.23 -11.19
N LEU A 89 -4.70 -15.32 -9.94
CA LEU A 89 -5.28 -14.19 -9.22
C LEU A 89 -4.30 -13.02 -9.15
N TYR A 90 -3.03 -13.27 -8.78
CA TYR A 90 -2.02 -12.23 -8.68
C TYR A 90 -1.74 -11.56 -10.03
N ARG A 91 -1.67 -12.35 -11.12
CA ARG A 91 -1.52 -11.84 -12.49
C ARG A 91 -2.71 -10.95 -12.88
N ALA A 92 -3.94 -11.40 -12.66
CA ALA A 92 -5.15 -10.63 -12.98
C ALA A 92 -5.19 -9.29 -12.21
N LEU A 93 -4.84 -9.30 -10.92
CA LEU A 93 -4.74 -8.09 -10.11
C LEU A 93 -3.64 -7.14 -10.58
N SER A 94 -2.50 -7.68 -11.02
CA SER A 94 -1.40 -6.89 -11.57
C SER A 94 -1.74 -6.24 -12.91
N GLU A 95 -2.52 -6.91 -13.77
CA GLU A 95 -2.98 -6.36 -15.05
C GLU A 95 -4.01 -5.25 -14.85
N MET A 96 -4.92 -5.42 -13.89
CA MET A 96 -5.93 -4.39 -13.59
C MET A 96 -5.33 -3.06 -13.12
N ARG A 97 -4.19 -3.13 -12.43
CA ARG A 97 -3.39 -1.95 -12.06
C ARG A 97 -2.95 -1.15 -13.31
N GLU A 98 -2.81 -1.79 -14.45
CA GLU A 98 -2.25 -1.23 -15.68
C GLU A 98 -3.29 -0.77 -16.72
N LEU A 99 -4.58 -1.12 -16.55
CA LEU A 99 -5.63 -0.95 -17.57
C LEU A 99 -6.00 0.50 -17.92
N SER A 100 -5.67 1.49 -17.10
CA SER A 100 -5.94 2.90 -17.44
C SER A 100 -4.68 3.56 -18.00
N LEU A 101 -4.62 3.80 -19.31
CA LEU A 101 -3.50 4.46 -20.00
C LEU A 101 -3.12 5.81 -19.36
N THR A 102 -4.12 6.58 -18.93
CA THR A 102 -3.97 7.83 -18.19
C THR A 102 -3.35 7.62 -16.80
N ASN A 103 -3.61 6.46 -16.20
CA ASN A 103 -3.03 6.05 -14.93
C ASN A 103 -1.63 5.48 -15.10
N ARG A 104 -1.27 4.87 -16.24
CA ARG A 104 0.10 4.42 -16.54
C ARG A 104 1.09 5.59 -16.57
N VAL A 105 0.67 6.72 -17.15
CA VAL A 105 1.43 7.98 -17.13
C VAL A 105 1.52 8.59 -15.72
N LYS A 106 0.44 8.55 -14.93
CA LYS A 106 0.46 8.98 -13.53
C LYS A 106 1.31 8.06 -12.65
N VAL A 107 1.26 6.74 -12.84
CA VAL A 107 2.04 5.77 -12.06
C VAL A 107 3.53 5.88 -12.39
N TRP A 108 3.89 6.11 -13.66
CA TRP A 108 5.28 6.39 -14.04
C TRP A 108 5.85 7.64 -13.35
N LEU A 109 5.01 8.65 -13.10
CA LEU A 109 5.44 9.88 -12.43
C LEU A 109 5.32 9.85 -10.89
N PHE A 110 4.45 9.00 -10.33
CA PHE A 110 4.04 9.00 -8.93
C PHE A 110 4.22 7.67 -8.16
N GLU A 111 4.78 6.60 -8.77
CA GLU A 111 5.16 5.31 -8.14
C GLU A 111 4.14 4.82 -7.10
N ARG A 112 2.98 4.34 -7.54
CA ARG A 112 1.88 3.97 -6.64
C ARG A 112 1.79 2.48 -6.37
N ASP A 113 1.95 2.11 -5.10
CA ASP A 113 1.41 0.85 -4.57
C ASP A 113 -0.10 1.00 -4.38
N THR A 114 -0.86 0.32 -5.22
CA THR A 114 -2.30 0.51 -5.36
C THR A 114 -3.12 -0.43 -4.46
N VAL A 115 -2.51 -1.55 -4.06
CA VAL A 115 -3.15 -2.62 -3.29
C VAL A 115 -2.13 -3.18 -2.27
N SER A 116 -2.52 -3.31 -1.02
CA SER A 116 -1.74 -3.91 0.08
C SER A 116 -2.48 -5.12 0.64
N PHE A 117 -1.78 -6.23 0.85
CA PHE A 117 -2.33 -7.45 1.42
C PHE A 117 -1.80 -7.64 2.84
N GLU A 118 -2.70 -7.93 3.78
CA GLU A 118 -2.37 -8.18 5.18
C GLU A 118 -3.10 -9.44 5.66
N ILE A 119 -2.42 -10.25 6.48
CA ILE A 119 -2.98 -11.49 7.03
C ILE A 119 -3.08 -11.29 8.54
N SER A 120 -4.28 -11.47 9.09
CA SER A 120 -4.53 -11.41 10.53
C SER A 120 -5.08 -12.74 11.02
N ALA A 121 -4.42 -13.33 12.02
CA ALA A 121 -4.87 -14.55 12.68
C ALA A 121 -5.51 -14.18 14.02
N SER A 122 -6.84 -14.12 14.06
CA SER A 122 -7.60 -13.77 15.27
C SER A 122 -8.60 -14.88 15.61
N PHE A 123 -8.65 -15.30 16.88
CA PHE A 123 -9.64 -16.26 17.41
C PHE A 123 -9.87 -17.54 16.56
N LYS A 124 -8.79 -18.22 16.16
CA LYS A 124 -8.83 -19.46 15.32
C LYS A 124 -9.39 -19.26 13.89
N THR A 125 -9.56 -18.02 13.46
CA THR A 125 -9.94 -17.66 12.08
C THR A 125 -8.80 -16.88 11.44
N ILE A 126 -8.50 -17.20 10.17
CA ILE A 126 -7.54 -16.45 9.37
C ILE A 126 -8.36 -15.45 8.55
N GLU A 127 -8.12 -14.17 8.78
CA GLU A 127 -8.74 -13.07 8.05
C GLU A 127 -7.70 -12.48 7.09
N PHE A 128 -8.06 -12.36 5.82
CA PHE A 128 -7.25 -11.70 4.81
C PHE A 128 -7.79 -10.30 4.58
N TRP A 129 -6.91 -9.30 4.70
CA TRP A 129 -7.25 -7.89 4.53
C TRP A 129 -6.58 -7.35 3.27
N VAL A 130 -7.33 -6.58 2.50
CA VAL A 130 -6.85 -5.90 1.29
C VAL A 130 -7.11 -4.41 1.41
N GLY A 131 -6.05 -3.62 1.50
CA GLY A 131 -6.10 -2.15 1.53
C GLY A 131 -5.90 -1.57 0.14
N MET A 132 -6.85 -0.75 -0.32
CA MET A 132 -6.87 -0.25 -1.70
C MET A 132 -7.69 1.03 -1.84
N TYR A 133 -7.70 1.68 -3.00
CA TYR A 133 -8.61 2.80 -3.25
C TYR A 133 -10.02 2.34 -3.64
N ASP A 134 -11.05 3.10 -3.25
CA ASP A 134 -12.47 2.83 -3.55
C ASP A 134 -12.72 2.51 -5.04
N TYR A 135 -12.01 3.20 -5.93
CA TYR A 135 -12.07 2.99 -7.38
C TYR A 135 -11.81 1.54 -7.81
N TYR A 136 -10.90 0.83 -7.13
CA TYR A 136 -10.53 -0.53 -7.47
C TYR A 136 -11.36 -1.58 -6.72
N GLY A 137 -12.13 -1.21 -5.69
CA GLY A 137 -12.77 -2.15 -4.77
C GLY A 137 -13.64 -3.19 -5.47
N SER A 138 -14.61 -2.72 -6.26
CA SER A 138 -15.51 -3.60 -7.04
C SER A 138 -14.79 -4.45 -8.09
N LEU A 139 -13.60 -4.02 -8.51
CA LEU A 139 -12.78 -4.69 -9.51
C LEU A 139 -12.04 -5.87 -8.88
N VAL A 140 -11.43 -5.65 -7.71
CA VAL A 140 -10.69 -6.68 -6.97
C VAL A 140 -11.64 -7.69 -6.33
N GLU A 141 -12.79 -7.25 -5.82
CA GLU A 141 -13.87 -8.14 -5.35
C GLU A 141 -14.24 -9.18 -6.41
N LYS A 142 -14.52 -8.72 -7.65
CA LYS A 142 -14.85 -9.61 -8.77
C LYS A 142 -13.75 -10.62 -9.06
N GLN A 143 -12.48 -10.20 -9.08
CA GLN A 143 -11.39 -11.15 -9.30
C GLN A 143 -11.32 -12.20 -8.19
N ILE A 144 -11.38 -11.76 -6.93
CA ILE A 144 -11.33 -12.68 -5.79
C ILE A 144 -12.46 -13.70 -5.89
N THR A 145 -13.69 -13.27 -6.16
CA THR A 145 -14.84 -14.20 -6.30
C THR A 145 -14.72 -15.13 -7.52
N ILE A 146 -14.03 -14.73 -8.60
CA ILE A 146 -13.78 -15.62 -9.75
C ILE A 146 -12.81 -16.75 -9.38
N TYR A 147 -11.73 -16.43 -8.67
CA TYR A 147 -10.70 -17.42 -8.30
C TYR A 147 -11.03 -18.19 -7.01
N TYR A 148 -11.80 -17.58 -6.11
CA TYR A 148 -12.24 -18.11 -4.83
C TYR A 148 -13.75 -17.89 -4.65
N PRO A 149 -14.59 -18.70 -5.31
CA PRO A 149 -16.05 -18.52 -5.29
C PRO A 149 -16.67 -18.69 -3.90
N ASP A 150 -16.04 -19.49 -3.04
CA ASP A 150 -16.50 -19.73 -1.67
C ASP A 150 -16.04 -18.65 -0.67
N ALA A 151 -15.27 -17.64 -1.11
CA ALA A 151 -14.79 -16.58 -0.24
C ALA A 151 -15.91 -15.57 0.08
N ASP A 152 -16.08 -15.27 1.36
CA ASP A 152 -16.93 -14.15 1.82
C ASP A 152 -16.12 -12.85 1.80
N VAL A 153 -16.67 -11.83 1.15
CA VAL A 153 -15.99 -10.54 0.92
C VAL A 153 -16.80 -9.40 1.53
N GLN A 154 -16.18 -8.65 2.44
CA GLN A 154 -16.80 -7.53 3.15
C GLN A 154 -15.98 -6.25 2.97
N ILE A 155 -16.59 -5.21 2.39
CA ILE A 155 -15.93 -3.94 2.09
C ILE A 155 -16.27 -2.89 3.16
N SER A 156 -15.25 -2.30 3.77
CA SER A 156 -15.38 -1.27 4.82
C SER A 156 -14.61 0.01 4.44
N LYS A 157 -15.31 1.15 4.33
CA LYS A 157 -14.71 2.48 4.02
C LYS A 157 -13.97 3.10 5.20
N THR A 158 -14.21 2.59 6.40
CA THR A 158 -13.77 3.19 7.65
C THR A 158 -12.69 2.34 8.30
N ARG A 159 -11.50 2.91 8.52
CA ARG A 159 -10.40 2.31 9.31
C ARG A 159 -10.79 2.06 10.79
N SER A 160 -11.98 2.49 11.22
CA SER A 160 -12.41 2.49 12.62
C SER A 160 -13.13 1.21 13.09
N SER A 161 -13.22 0.14 12.28
CA SER A 161 -13.73 -1.15 12.77
C SER A 161 -12.63 -2.17 13.09
N GLN A 162 -11.36 -1.85 12.84
CA GLN A 162 -10.23 -2.69 13.23
C GLN A 162 -9.21 -1.81 13.96
N ARG A 163 -9.68 -1.14 15.02
CA ARG A 163 -8.79 -0.81 16.12
C ARG A 163 -8.36 -2.16 16.65
N PHE A 164 -7.20 -2.62 16.17
CA PHE A 164 -6.27 -3.50 16.86
C PHE A 164 -6.84 -3.96 18.19
N ASP A 165 -7.33 -5.19 18.25
CA ASP A 165 -7.43 -5.86 19.54
C ASP A 165 -5.99 -6.12 20.01
N GLU A 166 -5.37 -5.05 20.49
CA GLU A 166 -4.06 -5.01 21.11
C GLU A 166 -4.03 -5.91 22.37
N ARG A 167 -5.22 -6.36 22.85
CA ARG A 167 -5.33 -7.35 23.92
C ARG A 167 -5.07 -8.78 23.43
N LEU A 168 -5.35 -9.13 22.18
CA LEU A 168 -5.06 -10.47 21.65
C LEU A 168 -3.59 -10.70 21.37
N PHE A 169 -2.88 -9.66 20.92
CA PHE A 169 -1.44 -9.74 20.71
C PHE A 169 -0.66 -9.87 22.04
N GLN A 170 -1.19 -9.32 23.14
CA GLN A 170 -0.67 -9.53 24.49
C GLN A 170 -0.89 -10.96 25.01
N ILE A 171 -1.97 -11.64 24.61
CA ILE A 171 -2.21 -13.05 24.95
C ILE A 171 -1.27 -13.96 24.14
N GLY A 172 -1.05 -13.65 22.86
CA GLY A 172 -0.10 -14.37 21.99
C GLY A 172 1.37 -14.28 22.45
N ARG A 173 1.78 -13.19 23.09
CA ARG A 173 3.12 -13.07 23.71
C ARG A 173 3.26 -13.73 25.09
N ARG A 174 2.15 -14.08 25.74
CA ARG A 174 2.13 -14.78 27.05
C ARG A 174 1.83 -16.28 26.95
N GLY A 175 1.94 -16.85 25.76
CA GLY A 175 1.86 -18.30 25.53
C GLY A 175 3.15 -19.08 25.76
N VAL A 176 4.13 -18.50 26.49
CA VAL A 176 5.27 -19.27 27.00
C VAL A 176 4.73 -20.22 28.08
N CYS A 177 4.92 -21.51 27.83
CA CYS A 177 4.43 -22.63 28.60
C CYS A 177 4.55 -22.43 30.11
N HIS A 178 3.43 -22.56 30.81
CA HIS A 178 3.39 -23.24 32.10
C HIS A 178 2.09 -24.04 32.16
N HIS A 179 2.21 -25.35 31.89
CA HIS A 179 1.33 -26.31 32.53
C HIS A 179 1.94 -26.63 33.89
N PRO A 180 1.16 -26.51 34.97
CA PRO A 180 0.97 -27.68 35.81
C PRO A 180 -0.52 -27.91 36.15
N ILE A 181 -0.98 -29.11 35.82
CA ILE A 181 -1.71 -30.09 36.65
C ILE A 181 -2.63 -29.58 37.78
N GLY A 182 -3.88 -30.07 37.75
CA GLY A 182 -4.82 -30.17 38.89
C GLY A 182 -5.86 -29.03 38.92
N HIS A 183 -7.17 -29.24 39.06
CA HIS A 183 -7.90 -30.32 39.74
C HIS A 183 -9.32 -30.42 39.14
N LEU A 184 -9.78 -31.64 38.89
CA LEU A 184 -11.19 -32.02 38.78
C LEU A 184 -11.92 -31.67 40.08
N SER A 185 -13.09 -31.02 40.03
CA SER A 185 -14.22 -31.38 40.90
C SER A 185 -15.43 -30.52 40.56
N ASP A 186 -16.47 -31.22 40.10
CA ASP A 186 -17.90 -30.98 40.30
C ASP A 186 -18.32 -29.72 41.09
N GLN A 187 -19.17 -28.91 40.46
CA GLN A 187 -20.53 -28.60 40.93
C GLN A 187 -21.34 -27.93 39.81
#